data_AF-A1DNL5-F1
#
_entry.id   AF-A1DNL5-F1
#
_cell.length_a   1.000
_cell.length_b   1.000
_cell.length_c   1.000
_cell.angle_alpha   90.00
_cell.angle_beta   90.00
_cell.angle_gamma   90.00
#
_symmetry.space_group_name_H-M   'P 1'
#
loop_
_entity.id
_entity.type
_entity.pdbx_description
1 polymer ?
#
loop_
_entity_poly.entity_id
_entity_poly.type
_entity_poly.pdbx_seq_one_letter_code
_entity_poly.pdbx_strand_id
1 'polypeptide(L)'
;MGNVGTGFHLISENGSGNIGSIYVVDTRFTNIATAIPTKPASKDPGTGTTGITLDNVAFSNVQHYVFATKGKEYVEGAPSSVDTWTLGAVYFRGTIRDVSLGYSFNTPRKSPLIGASNGLPKSLFFERVRPEYEDLDASALFTSRITAAKVTSRLYGSLTAC
;
A
#
# COMPACT_ATOMS: atom_id res chain seq x y z
N MET A 1 -2.93 2.82 -10.69
CA MET A 1 -3.92 1.92 -11.31
C MET A 1 -4.73 2.71 -12.32
N GLY A 2 -4.96 2.18 -13.52
CA GLY A 2 -5.80 2.90 -14.47
C GLY A 2 -6.28 2.08 -15.67
N ASN A 3 -7.28 2.63 -16.35
CA ASN A 3 -7.96 2.03 -17.50
C ASN A 3 -8.58 0.66 -17.18
N VAL A 4 -9.25 0.56 -16.03
CA VAL A 4 -9.94 -0.65 -15.57
C VAL A 4 -11.36 -0.31 -15.11
N GLY A 5 -12.31 -1.25 -15.23
CA GLY A 5 -13.68 -1.03 -14.79
C GLY A 5 -13.81 -0.89 -13.26
N THR A 6 -13.00 -1.65 -12.52
CA THR A 6 -12.97 -1.63 -11.05
C THR A 6 -11.54 -1.64 -10.56
N GLY A 7 -11.25 -0.88 -9.49
CA GLY A 7 -9.95 -0.92 -8.83
C GLY A 7 -9.82 -2.09 -7.87
N PHE A 8 -10.09 -1.88 -6.58
CA PHE A 8 -10.09 -2.92 -5.56
C PHE A 8 -11.51 -3.45 -5.32
N HIS A 9 -11.78 -4.67 -5.77
CA HIS A 9 -13.10 -5.29 -5.61
C HIS A 9 -13.22 -5.94 -4.23
N LEU A 10 -13.94 -5.31 -3.28
CA LEU A 10 -14.05 -5.78 -1.88
C LEU A 10 -15.32 -6.57 -1.58
N ILE A 11 -15.97 -7.09 -2.62
CA ILE A 11 -17.19 -7.88 -2.54
C ILE A 11 -16.86 -9.27 -3.09
N SER A 12 -17.29 -10.33 -2.43
CA SER A 12 -17.15 -11.65 -3.02
C SER A 12 -18.16 -11.85 -4.15
N GLU A 13 -17.78 -12.60 -5.18
CA GLU A 13 -18.63 -12.87 -6.35
C GLU A 13 -19.96 -13.53 -5.98
N ASN A 14 -19.97 -14.34 -4.91
CA ASN A 14 -21.16 -15.02 -4.38
C ASN A 14 -21.82 -14.27 -3.22
N GLY A 15 -21.34 -13.07 -2.87
CA GLY A 15 -21.82 -12.27 -1.74
C GLY A 15 -21.50 -12.85 -0.35
N SER A 16 -20.91 -14.04 -0.27
CA SER A 16 -20.52 -14.72 0.98
C SER A 16 -19.10 -14.34 1.42
N GLY A 17 -18.90 -14.10 2.72
CA GLY A 17 -17.61 -13.65 3.25
C GLY A 17 -17.47 -12.14 3.31
N ASN A 18 -16.61 -11.68 4.22
CA ASN A 18 -16.35 -10.27 4.47
C ASN A 18 -14.85 -10.03 4.34
N ILE A 19 -14.45 -9.02 3.57
CA ILE A 19 -13.09 -8.50 3.64
C ILE A 19 -12.97 -7.77 4.96
N GLY A 20 -11.97 -8.13 5.77
CA GLY A 20 -11.77 -7.52 7.09
C GLY A 20 -11.41 -6.05 6.97
N SER A 21 -10.28 -5.76 6.31
CA SER A 21 -9.85 -4.39 6.05
C SER A 21 -8.88 -4.29 4.88
N ILE A 22 -8.75 -3.08 4.34
CA ILE A 22 -7.70 -2.69 3.41
C ILE A 22 -7.06 -1.36 3.83
N TYR A 23 -5.78 -1.23 3.53
CA TYR A 23 -5.02 0.02 3.63
C TYR A 23 -4.44 0.33 2.25
N VAL A 24 -4.90 1.42 1.65
CA VAL A 24 -4.44 1.86 0.33
C VAL A 24 -3.58 3.08 0.54
N VAL A 25 -2.29 2.94 0.24
CA VAL A 25 -1.30 4.01 0.41
C VAL A 25 -0.72 4.41 -0.93
N ASP A 26 -0.42 5.70 -1.11
CA ASP A 26 0.44 6.20 -2.19
C ASP A 26 -0.03 5.81 -3.60
N THR A 27 -1.35 5.84 -3.80
CA THR A 27 -2.01 5.28 -4.99
C THR A 27 -2.69 6.34 -5.82
N ARG A 28 -2.64 6.17 -7.15
CA ARG A 28 -3.45 6.94 -8.11
C ARG A 28 -4.43 6.05 -8.85
N PHE A 29 -5.69 6.45 -8.90
CA PHE A 29 -6.75 5.86 -9.71
C PHE A 29 -7.03 6.76 -10.91
N THR A 30 -6.91 6.22 -12.12
CA THR A 30 -7.08 6.99 -13.36
C THR A 30 -7.98 6.28 -14.36
N ASN A 31 -9.03 6.94 -14.87
CA ASN A 31 -9.98 6.36 -15.84
C ASN A 31 -10.60 5.06 -15.33
N ILE A 32 -11.32 5.14 -14.20
CA ILE A 32 -11.93 3.99 -13.53
C ILE A 32 -13.39 4.29 -13.22
N ALA A 33 -14.31 3.36 -13.52
CA ALA A 33 -15.72 3.54 -13.19
C ALA A 33 -15.92 3.50 -11.65
N THR A 34 -15.44 2.46 -10.98
CA THR A 34 -15.49 2.38 -9.51
C THR A 34 -14.14 2.01 -8.92
N ALA A 35 -13.51 2.91 -8.15
CA ALA A 35 -12.21 2.65 -7.56
C ALA A 35 -12.27 1.53 -6.51
N ILE A 36 -13.23 1.57 -5.59
CA ILE A 36 -13.36 0.60 -4.49
C ILE A 36 -14.85 0.30 -4.22
N PRO A 37 -15.44 -0.71 -4.88
CA PRO A 37 -16.76 -1.19 -4.50
C PRO A 37 -16.70 -1.99 -3.19
N THR A 38 -17.66 -1.76 -2.31
CA THR A 38 -17.74 -2.39 -0.98
C THR A 38 -19.18 -2.76 -0.60
N LYS A 39 -19.33 -3.62 0.41
CA LYS A 39 -20.62 -3.84 1.05
C LYS A 39 -21.05 -2.61 1.85
N PRO A 40 -22.35 -2.38 2.05
CA PRO A 40 -22.83 -1.28 2.89
C PRO A 40 -22.24 -1.38 4.30
N ALA A 41 -21.51 -0.35 4.70
CA ALA A 41 -21.03 -0.15 6.05
C ALA A 41 -22.18 0.23 7.00
N SER A 42 -22.14 -0.34 8.20
CA SER A 42 -22.99 0.02 9.34
C SER A 42 -22.14 0.37 10.57
N LYS A 43 -22.71 1.19 11.45
CA LYS A 43 -22.17 1.49 12.78
C LYS A 43 -22.43 0.36 13.77
N ASP A 44 -23.42 -0.49 13.49
CA ASP A 44 -23.84 -1.56 14.40
C ASP A 44 -22.75 -2.65 14.49
N PRO A 45 -22.41 -3.12 15.70
CA PRO A 45 -21.47 -4.22 15.88
C PRO A 45 -21.91 -5.50 15.16
N GLY A 46 -20.95 -6.28 14.65
CA GLY A 46 -21.21 -7.59 14.05
C GLY A 46 -21.80 -7.57 12.63
N THR A 47 -21.97 -6.40 12.02
CA THR A 47 -22.56 -6.26 10.66
C THR A 47 -21.60 -6.54 9.51
N GLY A 48 -20.31 -6.79 9.79
CA GLY A 48 -19.33 -7.16 8.76
C GLY A 48 -18.84 -6.01 7.90
N THR A 49 -18.88 -4.76 8.40
CA THR A 49 -18.29 -3.60 7.74
C THR A 49 -16.81 -3.81 7.45
N THR A 50 -16.42 -3.76 6.17
CA THR A 50 -15.01 -3.75 5.75
C THR A 50 -14.36 -2.43 6.14
N GLY A 51 -13.26 -2.48 6.90
CA GLY A 51 -12.46 -1.30 7.22
C GLY A 51 -11.69 -0.82 5.99
N ILE A 52 -11.79 0.45 5.63
CA ILE A 52 -11.09 1.01 4.47
C ILE A 52 -10.36 2.25 4.93
N THR A 53 -9.05 2.29 4.73
CA THR A 53 -8.27 3.51 4.94
C THR A 53 -7.50 3.86 3.67
N LEU A 54 -7.66 5.10 3.23
CA LEU A 54 -6.97 5.71 2.11
C LEU A 54 -5.93 6.69 2.67
N ASP A 55 -4.69 6.54 2.26
CA ASP A 55 -3.58 7.42 2.62
C ASP A 55 -2.86 7.87 1.35
N ASN A 56 -2.85 9.18 1.11
CA ASN A 56 -2.20 9.82 -0.02
C ASN A 56 -2.71 9.27 -1.37
N VAL A 57 -4.02 9.39 -1.60
CA VAL A 57 -4.69 8.80 -2.78
C VAL A 57 -5.17 9.91 -3.71
N ALA A 58 -4.91 9.77 -5.00
CA ALA A 58 -5.39 10.69 -6.03
C ALA A 58 -6.36 10.02 -7.01
N PHE A 59 -7.30 10.80 -7.50
CA PHE A 59 -8.34 10.36 -8.43
C PHE A 59 -8.35 11.25 -9.66
N SER A 60 -8.40 10.63 -10.84
CA SER A 60 -8.45 11.32 -12.11
C SER A 60 -9.42 10.60 -13.03
N ASN A 61 -10.51 11.26 -13.42
CA ASN A 61 -11.56 10.62 -14.21
C ASN A 61 -12.05 9.32 -13.55
N VAL A 62 -12.50 9.44 -12.30
CA VAL A 62 -13.07 8.35 -11.50
C VAL A 62 -14.53 8.70 -11.23
N GLN A 63 -15.45 7.80 -11.59
CA GLN A 63 -16.88 8.04 -11.44
C GLN A 63 -17.34 7.78 -9.99
N HIS A 64 -16.89 6.68 -9.40
CA HIS A 64 -17.19 6.26 -8.03
C HIS A 64 -15.89 5.94 -7.28
N TYR A 65 -15.78 6.42 -6.05
CA TYR A 65 -14.57 6.32 -5.23
C TYR A 65 -14.66 5.10 -4.32
N VAL A 66 -15.36 5.24 -3.19
CA VAL A 66 -15.64 4.14 -2.25
C VAL A 66 -17.15 3.97 -2.22
N PHE A 67 -17.62 2.96 -2.94
CA PHE A 67 -19.03 2.88 -3.34
C PHE A 67 -19.69 1.60 -2.87
N ALA A 68 -20.79 1.74 -2.15
CA ALA A 68 -21.57 0.63 -1.64
C ALA A 68 -22.43 0.01 -2.76
N THR A 69 -22.65 -1.31 -2.69
CA THR A 69 -23.58 -2.02 -3.60
C THR A 69 -25.02 -1.48 -3.57
N LYS A 70 -25.41 -0.76 -2.51
CA LYS A 70 -26.72 -0.09 -2.37
C LYS A 70 -26.75 1.35 -2.86
N GLY A 71 -25.74 1.78 -3.62
CA GLY A 71 -25.72 3.11 -4.25
C GLY A 71 -25.17 4.23 -3.37
N LYS A 72 -24.59 3.92 -2.21
CA LYS A 72 -24.01 4.92 -1.31
C LYS A 72 -22.56 5.19 -1.66
N GLU A 73 -22.23 6.43 -1.97
CA GLU A 73 -20.85 6.91 -2.05
C GLU A 73 -20.37 7.30 -0.64
N TYR A 74 -19.21 6.80 -0.21
CA TYR A 74 -18.64 7.12 1.11
C TYR A 74 -17.59 8.23 1.05
N VAL A 75 -16.87 8.34 -0.07
CA VAL A 75 -15.99 9.48 -0.35
C VAL A 75 -16.78 10.46 -1.20
N GLU A 76 -17.38 11.46 -0.54
CA GLU A 76 -18.29 12.42 -1.15
C GLU A 76 -17.55 13.63 -1.75
N GLY A 77 -18.24 14.40 -2.60
CA GLY A 77 -17.76 15.71 -3.08
C GLY A 77 -16.80 15.67 -4.29
N ALA A 78 -16.61 14.49 -4.90
CA ALA A 78 -15.76 14.29 -6.08
C ALA A 78 -14.32 14.85 -5.94
N PRO A 79 -13.56 14.42 -4.91
CA PRO A 79 -12.24 14.97 -4.66
C PRO A 79 -11.24 14.54 -5.75
N SER A 80 -10.35 15.46 -6.15
CA SER A 80 -9.19 15.12 -6.98
C SER A 80 -8.16 14.27 -6.22
N SER A 81 -8.16 14.38 -4.89
CA SER A 81 -7.26 13.63 -4.02
C SER A 81 -7.69 13.69 -2.56
N VAL A 82 -7.18 12.75 -1.76
CA VAL A 82 -7.41 12.62 -0.34
C VAL A 82 -6.05 12.47 0.37
N ASP A 83 -5.81 13.27 1.41
CA ASP A 83 -4.66 13.10 2.31
C ASP A 83 -4.82 11.81 3.11
N THR A 84 -5.74 11.77 4.07
CA THR A 84 -6.08 10.55 4.80
C THR A 84 -7.58 10.47 4.99
N TRP A 85 -8.16 9.31 4.74
CA TRP A 85 -9.58 9.06 4.94
C TRP A 85 -9.80 7.65 5.44
N THR A 86 -10.75 7.47 6.35
CA THR A 86 -11.06 6.15 6.91
C THR A 86 -12.55 5.90 7.08
N LEU A 87 -12.93 4.65 6.83
CA LEU A 87 -14.22 4.05 7.10
C LEU A 87 -14.01 2.81 7.96
N GLY A 88 -14.75 2.69 9.05
CA GLY A 88 -14.63 1.61 10.02
C GLY A 88 -14.45 2.13 11.44
N ALA A 89 -13.90 1.28 12.31
CA ALA A 89 -13.69 1.61 13.71
C ALA A 89 -12.56 2.66 13.86
N VAL A 90 -12.84 3.75 14.56
CA VAL A 90 -11.90 4.83 14.88
C VAL A 90 -11.88 5.10 16.37
N TYR A 91 -10.72 5.50 16.88
CA TYR A 91 -10.51 5.78 18.31
C TYR A 91 -9.92 7.18 18.45
N PHE A 92 -10.76 8.15 18.83
CA PHE A 92 -10.32 9.54 18.98
C PHE A 92 -9.81 9.86 20.39
N ARG A 93 -10.32 9.17 21.42
CA ARG A 93 -10.02 9.42 22.83
C ARG A 93 -9.95 8.11 23.61
N GLY A 94 -8.74 7.70 23.99
CA GLY A 94 -8.53 6.50 24.80
C GLY A 94 -9.05 5.24 24.11
N THR A 95 -9.84 4.44 24.84
CA THR A 95 -10.35 3.13 24.40
C THR A 95 -11.77 3.18 23.83
N ILE A 96 -12.39 4.36 23.72
CA ILE A 96 -13.76 4.48 23.22
C ILE A 96 -13.75 4.34 21.70
N ARG A 97 -14.37 3.25 21.23
CA ARG A 97 -14.57 2.96 19.81
C ARG A 97 -15.72 3.80 19.27
N ASP A 98 -15.47 4.55 18.21
CA ASP A 98 -16.49 5.12 17.32
C ASP A 98 -16.43 4.40 15.97
N VAL A 99 -17.52 4.43 15.20
CA VAL A 99 -17.55 3.89 13.83
C VAL A 99 -17.78 5.03 12.86
N SER A 100 -16.71 5.35 12.13
CA SER A 100 -16.74 6.29 11.02
C SER A 100 -17.36 5.62 9.79
N LEU A 101 -18.31 6.30 9.15
CA LEU A 101 -18.79 5.96 7.80
C LEU A 101 -18.07 6.81 6.73
N GLY A 102 -16.90 7.34 7.09
CA GLY A 102 -16.12 8.27 6.30
C GLY A 102 -15.64 9.43 7.18
N TYR A 103 -14.33 9.51 7.39
CA TYR A 103 -13.70 10.56 8.18
C TYR A 103 -12.38 10.95 7.54
N SER A 104 -12.27 12.21 7.13
CA SER A 104 -11.06 12.78 6.55
C SER A 104 -10.23 13.48 7.62
N PHE A 105 -8.91 13.34 7.53
CA PHE A 105 -7.96 14.03 8.38
C PHE A 105 -6.60 14.13 7.70
N ASN A 106 -5.75 15.00 8.22
CA ASN A 106 -4.40 15.19 7.67
C ASN A 106 -3.39 14.39 8.48
N THR A 107 -2.45 13.73 7.81
CA THR A 107 -1.37 12.99 8.48
C THR A 107 0.00 13.47 8.02
N PRO A 108 0.85 13.99 8.94
CA PRO A 108 2.18 14.43 8.58
C PRO A 108 3.12 13.23 8.38
N ARG A 109 3.93 13.27 7.33
CA ARG A 109 5.04 12.31 7.13
C ARG A 109 6.37 12.96 7.51
N LYS A 110 7.21 12.21 8.21
CA LYS A 110 8.52 12.70 8.65
C LYS A 110 9.52 12.60 7.50
N SER A 111 10.35 13.64 7.34
CA SER A 111 11.35 13.75 6.27
C SER A 111 12.26 12.52 6.05
N PRO A 112 12.73 11.77 7.07
CA PRO A 112 13.59 10.61 6.82
C PRO A 112 12.83 9.39 6.27
N LEU A 113 11.49 9.40 6.26
CA LEU A 113 10.67 8.27 5.81
C LEU A 113 10.12 8.44 4.39
N ILE A 114 10.33 9.61 3.79
CA ILE A 114 9.74 9.96 2.50
C ILE A 114 10.76 9.89 1.37
N GLY A 115 10.29 9.44 0.21
CA GLY A 115 11.02 9.45 -1.05
C GLY A 115 10.71 10.70 -1.89
N ALA A 116 10.75 10.53 -3.21
CA ALA A 116 10.50 11.61 -4.17
C ALA A 116 9.04 12.11 -4.13
N SER A 117 8.86 13.37 -4.53
CA SER A 117 7.54 13.92 -4.84
C SER A 117 7.01 13.31 -6.14
N ASN A 118 5.71 13.05 -6.20
CA ASN A 118 5.10 12.25 -7.27
C ASN A 118 3.72 12.79 -7.74
N GLY A 119 3.37 14.03 -7.39
CA GLY A 119 2.08 14.63 -7.74
C GLY A 119 0.88 14.11 -6.94
N LEU A 120 1.11 13.34 -5.87
CA LEU A 120 0.11 13.07 -4.83
C LEU A 120 0.12 14.20 -3.77
N PRO A 121 -0.90 14.29 -2.91
CA PRO A 121 -0.94 15.28 -1.83
C PRO A 121 0.30 15.32 -0.93
N LYS A 122 0.99 14.18 -0.77
CA LYS A 122 2.18 13.99 0.05
C LYS A 122 3.26 13.26 -0.74
N SER A 123 4.52 13.48 -0.37
CA SER A 123 5.62 12.67 -0.87
C SER A 123 5.44 11.20 -0.47
N LEU A 124 5.82 10.32 -1.38
CA LEU A 124 5.78 8.87 -1.19
C LEU A 124 6.55 8.43 0.05
N PHE A 125 6.18 7.30 0.63
CA PHE A 125 7.12 6.58 1.49
C PHE A 125 8.32 6.09 0.68
N PHE A 126 9.47 6.02 1.33
CA PHE A 126 10.67 5.47 0.70
C PHE A 126 10.49 3.97 0.47
N GLU A 127 10.58 3.54 -0.79
CA GLU A 127 10.54 2.15 -1.21
C GLU A 127 11.78 1.80 -2.02
N ARG A 128 12.27 0.56 -1.88
CA ARG A 128 13.41 0.04 -2.64
C ARG A 128 13.15 -1.40 -3.04
N VAL A 129 13.17 -1.66 -4.33
CA VAL A 129 13.10 -3.02 -4.88
C VAL A 129 14.37 -3.78 -4.52
N ARG A 130 14.25 -5.11 -4.37
CA ARG A 130 15.40 -5.98 -4.22
C ARG A 130 16.38 -5.74 -5.38
N PRO A 131 17.66 -5.43 -5.10
CA PRO A 131 18.65 -5.32 -6.17
C PRO A 131 18.95 -6.71 -6.73
N GLU A 132 18.80 -6.87 -8.05
CA GLU A 132 19.16 -8.10 -8.78
C GLU A 132 20.53 -7.97 -9.50
N TYR A 133 21.12 -6.77 -9.48
CA TYR A 133 22.48 -6.50 -9.96
C TYR A 133 22.69 -6.79 -11.45
N GLU A 134 21.70 -6.49 -12.27
CA GLU A 134 21.63 -6.82 -13.69
C GLU A 134 22.81 -6.26 -14.51
N ASP A 135 23.36 -5.13 -14.07
CA ASP A 135 24.50 -4.45 -14.71
C ASP A 135 25.87 -4.86 -14.13
N LEU A 136 25.92 -5.76 -13.14
CA LEU A 136 27.18 -6.26 -12.59
C LEU A 136 27.68 -7.46 -13.39
N ASP A 137 28.89 -7.34 -13.94
CA ASP A 137 29.61 -8.48 -14.49
C ASP A 137 29.95 -9.50 -13.39
N ALA A 138 30.07 -10.78 -13.76
CA ALA A 138 30.43 -11.84 -12.83
C ALA A 138 31.77 -11.58 -12.11
N SER A 139 32.69 -10.84 -12.73
CA SER A 139 33.96 -10.41 -12.10
C SER A 139 33.78 -9.49 -10.90
N ALA A 140 32.62 -8.82 -10.76
CA ALA A 140 32.28 -8.02 -9.59
C ALA A 140 31.74 -8.85 -8.42
N LEU A 141 31.46 -10.15 -8.63
CA LEU A 141 30.89 -11.05 -7.63
C LEU A 141 32.00 -11.85 -6.92
N PHE A 142 32.16 -11.62 -5.62
CA PHE A 142 33.04 -12.44 -4.79
C PHE A 142 32.29 -13.65 -4.23
N THR A 143 32.73 -14.85 -4.60
CA THR A 143 32.18 -16.09 -4.05
C THR A 143 32.93 -16.48 -2.77
N SER A 144 32.20 -16.63 -1.66
CA SER A 144 32.78 -17.01 -0.35
C SER A 144 33.58 -18.32 -0.39
N ARG A 145 33.17 -19.30 -1.22
CA ARG A 145 33.87 -20.58 -1.41
C ARG A 145 35.23 -20.45 -2.10
N ILE A 146 35.36 -19.60 -3.11
CA ILE A 146 36.61 -19.43 -3.87
C ILE A 146 37.61 -18.60 -3.05
N THR A 147 37.13 -17.58 -2.34
CA THR A 147 37.96 -16.76 -1.46
C THR A 147 38.55 -17.61 -0.33
N ALA A 148 37.78 -18.53 0.26
CA ALA A 148 38.30 -19.48 1.25
C ALA A 148 39.36 -20.42 0.65
N ALA A 149 39.12 -21.02 -0.52
CA ALA A 149 40.10 -21.89 -1.18
C ALA A 149 41.44 -21.18 -1.52
N LYS A 150 41.39 -19.89 -1.83
CA LYS A 150 42.58 -19.06 -2.11
C LYS A 150 43.34 -18.66 -0.83
N VAL A 151 42.64 -18.51 0.30
CA VAL A 151 43.25 -18.28 1.62
C VAL A 151 43.89 -19.57 2.16
N THR A 152 43.23 -20.72 2.03
CA THR A 152 43.78 -22.01 2.49
C THR A 152 44.99 -22.45 1.66
N SER A 153 44.98 -22.22 0.34
CA SER A 153 46.13 -22.53 -0.53
C SER A 153 47.33 -21.58 -0.34
N ARG A 154 47.12 -20.32 0.06
CA ARG A 154 48.22 -19.41 0.44
C ARG A 154 48.85 -19.76 1.79
N LEU A 155 48.09 -20.32 2.73
CA LEU A 155 48.62 -20.75 4.02
C LEU A 155 49.38 -22.09 3.96
N TYR A 156 49.05 -22.97 3.01
CA TYR A 156 49.73 -24.26 2.83
C TYR A 156 50.80 -24.29 1.72
N GLY A 157 50.86 -23.28 0.85
CA GLY A 157 51.87 -23.19 -0.21
C GLY A 157 53.25 -22.68 0.23
N SER A 158 53.39 -22.19 1.47
CA SER A 158 54.68 -21.73 2.02
C SER A 158 55.36 -22.72 2.97
N LEU A 159 54.84 -23.95 3.11
CA LEU A 159 55.37 -24.98 4.01
C LEU A 159 56.10 -26.13 3.31
N THR A 160 56.39 -26.00 2.00
CA THR A 160 57.07 -27.05 1.21
C THR A 160 58.30 -26.53 0.45
N ALA A 161 59.10 -25.69 1.09
CA ALA A 161 60.42 -25.30 0.59
C ALA A 161 61.41 -25.19 1.76
N CYS A 162 61.91 -26.35 2.22
CA CYS A 162 63.18 -26.56 2.93
C CYS A 162 63.67 -27.97 2.63
#